data_AF-M9R2G2-F1
#
_entry.id   AF-M9R2G2-F1
#
_cell.length_a   1.000
_cell.length_b   1.000
_cell.length_c   1.000
_cell.angle_alpha   90.00
_cell.angle_beta   90.00
_cell.angle_gamma   90.00
#
_symmetry.space_group_name_H-M   'P 1'
#
loop_
_entity.id
_entity.type
_entity.pdbx_description
1 polymer ?
#
loop_
_entity_poly.entity_id
_entity_poly.type
_entity_poly.pdbx_seq_one_letter_code
_entity_poly.pdbx_strand_id
1 'polypeptide(L)'
;MPSSRTNASKLALSIRAVDLMLAVDTVAQADWVEQHPVLRDPFIPVTALQMDDAPDQNALKARPFVRCATDFQIGRQIEAQLHRSGMQPVRGFEFSTNQALFADG
;
A
#
# COMPACT_ATOMS: atom_id res chain seq x y z
N MET A 1 -15.65 0.03 7.88
CA MET A 1 -16.11 1.38 7.49
C MET A 1 -15.43 1.74 6.19
N PRO A 2 -16.15 1.92 5.06
CA PRO A 2 -15.53 2.47 3.86
C PRO A 2 -14.96 3.85 4.19
N SER A 3 -13.73 4.14 3.75
CA SER A 3 -13.07 5.39 4.05
C SER A 3 -13.88 6.56 3.47
N SER A 4 -13.93 7.70 4.16
CA SER A 4 -14.69 8.89 3.75
C SER A 4 -14.38 9.33 2.31
N ARG A 5 -13.17 8.99 1.82
CA ARG A 5 -12.70 9.24 0.46
C ARG A 5 -13.42 8.39 -0.61
N THR A 6 -13.72 7.13 -0.32
CA THR A 6 -14.48 6.25 -1.25
C THR A 6 -15.91 6.76 -1.49
N ASN A 7 -16.52 7.39 -0.48
CA ASN A 7 -17.85 7.97 -0.63
C ASN A 7 -17.84 9.25 -1.49
N ALA A 8 -16.84 10.11 -1.31
CA ALA A 8 -16.67 11.31 -2.14
C ALA A 8 -16.45 10.97 -3.63
N SER A 9 -15.66 9.93 -3.89
CA SER A 9 -15.43 9.38 -5.22
C SER A 9 -16.71 8.93 -5.94
N LYS A 10 -17.57 8.18 -5.25
CA LYS A 10 -18.85 7.74 -5.80
C LYS A 10 -19.79 8.92 -6.04
N LEU A 11 -19.79 9.91 -5.15
CA LEU A 11 -20.60 11.11 -5.32
C LEU A 11 -20.22 11.83 -6.61
N ALA A 12 -18.91 12.02 -6.87
CA ALA A 12 -18.42 12.71 -8.07
C ALA A 12 -18.87 12.04 -9.38
N LEU A 13 -18.85 10.71 -9.44
CA LEU A 13 -19.38 9.96 -10.59
C LEU A 13 -20.91 10.12 -10.70
N SER A 14 -21.64 10.04 -9.58
CA SER A 14 -23.11 10.11 -9.59
C SER A 14 -23.65 11.46 -10.07
N ILE A 15 -22.94 12.55 -9.79
CA ILE A 15 -23.31 13.91 -10.23
C ILE A 15 -22.65 14.31 -11.54
N ARG A 16 -21.99 13.37 -12.25
CA ARG A 16 -21.26 13.62 -13.50
C ARG A 16 -20.19 14.71 -13.38
N ALA A 17 -19.59 14.89 -12.20
CA ALA A 17 -18.45 15.80 -12.03
C ALA A 17 -17.14 15.21 -12.59
N VAL A 18 -17.09 13.89 -12.75
CA VAL A 18 -16.03 13.15 -13.45
C VAL A 18 -16.66 12.02 -14.27
N ASP A 19 -16.03 11.65 -15.38
CA ASP A 19 -16.49 10.55 -16.24
C ASP A 19 -15.82 9.21 -15.92
N LEU A 20 -14.58 9.25 -15.41
CA LEU A 20 -13.78 8.08 -15.07
C LEU A 20 -13.03 8.33 -13.76
N MET A 21 -12.87 7.27 -12.97
CA MET A 21 -12.02 7.29 -11.80
C MET A 21 -11.05 6.11 -11.80
N LEU A 22 -9.80 6.38 -11.45
CA LEU A 22 -8.80 5.37 -11.13
C LEU A 22 -8.66 5.28 -9.60
N ALA A 23 -8.83 4.07 -9.05
CA ALA A 23 -8.71 3.83 -7.63
C ALA A 23 -8.01 2.49 -7.36
N VAL A 24 -7.27 2.42 -6.25
CA VAL A 24 -6.79 1.15 -5.70
C VAL A 24 -7.95 0.52 -4.94
N ASP A 25 -8.22 -0.74 -5.27
CA ASP A 25 -9.34 -1.60 -4.86
C ASP A 25 -10.22 -1.06 -3.72
N THR A 26 -11.47 -0.72 -4.05
CA THR A 26 -12.46 -0.22 -3.08
C THR A 26 -13.53 -1.28 -2.87
N VAL A 27 -13.60 -1.79 -1.65
CA VAL A 27 -14.43 -2.95 -1.23
C VAL A 27 -15.95 -2.73 -1.39
N ALA A 28 -16.39 -1.54 -1.77
CA ALA A 28 -17.82 -1.26 -1.95
C ALA A 28 -18.12 -1.08 -3.45
N GLN A 29 -18.57 -2.13 -4.12
CA GLN A 29 -19.26 -1.99 -5.39
C GLN A 29 -20.55 -1.19 -5.20
N ALA A 30 -20.91 -0.39 -6.19
CA ALA A 30 -22.24 0.16 -6.33
C ALA A 30 -22.81 -0.39 -7.64
N ASP A 31 -24.08 -0.77 -7.67
CA ASP A 31 -24.68 -1.52 -8.79
C ASP A 31 -24.68 -0.76 -10.12
N TRP A 32 -24.47 0.56 -10.06
CA TRP A 32 -24.39 1.46 -11.21
C TRP A 32 -22.95 1.78 -11.65
N VAL A 33 -21.93 1.25 -10.96
CA VAL A 33 -20.50 1.46 -11.29
C VAL A 33 -19.92 0.20 -11.91
N GLU A 34 -19.50 0.31 -13.17
CA GLU A 34 -18.66 -0.69 -13.81
C GLU A 34 -17.20 -0.51 -13.37
N GLN A 35 -16.52 -1.63 -13.08
CA GLN A 35 -15.13 -1.63 -12.63
C GLN A 35 -14.29 -2.52 -13.55
N HIS A 36 -13.22 -1.97 -14.09
CA HIS A 36 -12.27 -2.71 -14.92
C HIS A 36 -10.88 -2.71 -14.26
N PRO A 37 -10.22 -3.88 -14.14
CA PRO A 37 -8.84 -3.93 -13.68
C PRO A 37 -7.93 -3.28 -14.73
N VAL A 38 -7.20 -2.24 -14.34
CA VAL A 38 -6.29 -1.51 -15.23
C VAL A 38 -4.85 -1.96 -15.04
N LEU A 39 -4.41 -2.10 -13.79
CA LEU A 39 -3.03 -2.39 -13.43
C LEU A 39 -2.97 -3.30 -12.20
N ARG A 40 -2.01 -4.22 -12.19
CA ARG A 40 -1.56 -4.91 -10.98
C ARG A 40 -0.19 -4.38 -10.62
N ASP A 41 -0.11 -3.70 -9.48
CA ASP A 41 1.12 -3.11 -8.97
C ASP A 41 1.57 -3.90 -7.73
N PRO A 42 2.59 -4.78 -7.84
CA PRO A 42 3.07 -5.55 -6.71
C PRO A 42 3.94 -4.71 -5.78
N PHE A 43 3.80 -4.90 -4.47
CA PHE A 43 4.79 -4.38 -3.52
C PHE A 43 6.11 -5.13 -3.68
N ILE A 44 7.19 -4.38 -3.88
CA ILE A 44 8.55 -4.91 -3.92
C ILE A 44 9.32 -4.49 -2.66
N PRO A 45 10.19 -5.34 -2.10
CA PRO A 45 11.12 -4.92 -1.07
C PRO A 45 12.15 -3.97 -1.70
N VAL A 46 12.44 -2.87 -1.01
CA VAL A 46 13.55 -1.97 -1.34
C VAL A 46 14.58 -2.09 -0.24
N THR A 47 15.82 -2.36 -0.63
CA THR A 47 16.95 -2.52 0.28
C THR A 47 18.03 -1.49 -0.05
N ALA A 48 18.92 -1.21 0.90
CA ALA A 48 20.09 -0.37 0.64
C ALA A 48 21.01 -1.04 -0.41
N LEU A 49 21.64 -0.25 -1.28
CA LEU A 49 22.57 -0.74 -2.32
C LEU A 49 23.73 -1.57 -1.78
N GLN A 50 24.09 -1.38 -0.51
CA GLN A 50 25.15 -2.13 0.18
C GLN A 50 24.71 -3.55 0.60
N MET A 51 23.44 -3.89 0.41
CA MET A 51 22.94 -5.25 0.56
C MET A 51 23.08 -5.96 -0.79
N ASP A 52 23.63 -7.18 -0.78
CA ASP A 52 23.73 -8.02 -1.97
C ASP A 52 22.38 -8.07 -2.74
N ASP A 53 22.43 -8.20 -4.07
CA ASP A 53 21.26 -8.10 -4.97
C ASP A 53 20.11 -9.09 -4.65
N ALA A 54 20.39 -10.13 -3.85
CA ALA A 54 19.41 -11.11 -3.40
C ALA A 54 19.68 -11.52 -1.94
N PRO A 55 19.32 -10.67 -0.94
CA PRO A 55 19.53 -11.02 0.44
C PRO A 55 18.61 -12.19 0.82
N ASP A 56 19.16 -13.21 1.48
CA ASP A 56 18.38 -14.31 2.05
C ASP A 56 17.28 -13.75 2.98
N GLN A 57 16.15 -14.45 3.08
CA GLN A 57 15.05 -14.07 3.97
C GLN A 57 15.49 -13.92 5.42
N ASN A 58 16.46 -14.73 5.90
CA ASN A 58 16.98 -14.58 7.25
C ASN A 58 17.79 -13.29 7.42
N ALA A 59 18.57 -12.92 6.40
CA ALA A 59 19.30 -11.67 6.39
C ALA A 59 18.34 -10.47 6.41
N LEU A 60 17.22 -10.54 5.69
CA LEU A 60 16.17 -9.51 5.72
C LEU A 60 15.48 -9.41 7.10
N LYS A 61 15.15 -10.54 7.72
CA LYS A 61 14.50 -10.57 9.05
C LYS A 61 15.36 -9.91 10.14
N ALA A 62 16.68 -10.03 10.04
CA ALA A 62 17.61 -9.46 11.00
C ALA A 62 17.81 -7.94 10.85
N ARG A 63 17.29 -7.32 9.78
CA ARG A 63 17.48 -5.89 9.52
C ARG A 63 16.30 -5.05 10.03
N PRO A 64 16.54 -3.78 10.40
CA PRO A 64 15.46 -2.85 10.68
C PRO A 64 14.56 -2.70 9.45
N PHE A 65 13.26 -2.85 9.65
CA PHE A 65 12.26 -2.63 8.61
C PHE A 65 11.47 -1.36 8.88
N VAL A 66 11.43 -0.50 7.86
CA VAL A 66 10.66 0.75 7.84
C VAL A 66 9.20 0.41 7.51
N ARG A 67 8.30 0.64 8.47
CA ARG A 67 6.88 0.28 8.36
C ARG A 67 6.05 1.43 7.83
N CYS A 68 5.10 1.11 6.97
CA CYS A 68 4.04 2.05 6.61
C CYS A 68 2.95 2.03 7.69
N ALA A 69 2.54 3.21 8.16
CA ALA A 69 1.51 3.31 9.19
C ALA A 69 0.23 2.56 8.79
N THR A 70 -0.32 1.78 9.73
CA THR A 70 -1.46 0.88 9.47
C THR A 70 -2.80 1.61 9.33
N ASP A 71 -2.85 2.90 9.64
CA ASP A 71 -3.98 3.78 9.34
C ASP A 71 -4.23 3.87 7.82
N PHE A 72 -3.19 3.64 7.01
CA PHE A 72 -3.30 3.57 5.56
C PHE A 72 -3.58 2.14 5.06
N GLN A 73 -4.37 2.04 3.98
CA GLN A 73 -4.72 0.76 3.36
C GLN A 73 -3.50 -0.03 2.89
N ILE A 74 -2.49 0.67 2.34
CA ILE A 74 -1.21 0.10 1.95
C ILE A 74 -0.46 -0.52 3.15
N GLY A 75 -0.40 0.17 4.29
CA GLY A 75 0.27 -0.35 5.49
C GLY A 75 -0.36 -1.65 5.98
N ARG A 76 -1.70 -1.72 5.99
CA ARG A 76 -2.41 -2.98 6.34
C ARG A 76 -2.14 -4.11 5.34
N GLN A 77 -2.07 -3.80 4.04
CA GLN A 77 -1.78 -4.81 3.02
C GLN A 77 -0.35 -5.36 3.15
N ILE A 78 0.63 -4.49 3.42
CA ILE A 78 2.03 -4.87 3.66
C ILE A 78 2.13 -5.78 4.90
N GLU A 79 1.55 -5.37 6.03
CA GLU A 79 1.58 -6.18 7.26
C GLU A 79 0.87 -7.53 7.08
N ALA A 80 -0.27 -7.57 6.38
CA ALA A 80 -0.94 -8.81 6.05
C ALA A 80 -0.10 -9.73 5.15
N GLN A 81 0.71 -9.16 4.24
CA GLN A 81 1.64 -9.93 3.41
C GLN A 81 2.81 -10.46 4.23
N LEU A 82 3.42 -9.64 5.10
CA LEU A 82 4.50 -10.05 6.01
C LEU A 82 4.06 -11.20 6.92
N HIS A 83 2.86 -11.11 7.48
CA HIS A 83 2.27 -12.18 8.28
C HIS A 83 2.11 -13.48 7.48
N ARG A 84 1.53 -13.39 6.26
CA ARG A 84 1.34 -14.57 5.39
C ARG A 84 2.65 -15.21 4.96
N SER A 85 3.73 -14.45 4.82
CA SER A 85 5.05 -14.97 4.45
C SER A 85 5.91 -15.41 5.63
N GLY A 86 5.42 -15.31 6.88
CA GLY A 86 6.21 -15.61 8.07
C GLY A 86 7.42 -14.67 8.24
N MET A 87 7.35 -13.47 7.67
CA MET A 87 8.39 -12.44 7.76
C MET A 87 8.07 -11.51 8.92
N GLN A 88 8.86 -11.59 9.99
CA GLN A 88 8.78 -10.69 11.14
C GLN A 88 10.10 -9.94 11.29
N PRO A 89 10.34 -8.90 10.46
CA PRO A 89 11.59 -8.16 10.52
C PRO A 89 11.59 -7.25 11.75
N VAL A 90 12.78 -6.95 12.27
CA VAL A 90 12.97 -6.11 13.46
C VAL A 90 12.24 -4.76 13.28
N ARG A 91 11.56 -4.30 14.33
CA ARG A 91 10.85 -3.02 14.31
C ARG A 91 11.85 -1.88 14.21
N GLY A 92 11.82 -1.16 13.09
CA GLY A 92 12.60 0.06 12.87
C GLY A 92 11.69 1.28 12.99
N PHE A 93 11.70 2.11 11.94
CA PHE A 93 10.95 3.35 11.85
C PHE A 93 9.55 3.14 11.26
N GLU A 94 8.68 4.13 11.43
CA GLU A 94 7.34 4.18 10.84
C GLU A 94 7.15 5.48 10.07
N PHE A 95 6.51 5.42 8.90
CA PHE A 95 6.20 6.60 8.08
C PHE A 95 4.71 6.68 7.73
N SER A 96 4.22 7.91 7.56
CA SER A 96 2.81 8.22 7.26
C SER A 96 2.60 8.84 5.87
N THR A 97 3.66 9.18 5.13
CA THR A 97 3.58 9.70 3.76
C THR A 97 4.69 9.12 2.88
N ASN A 98 4.41 8.92 1.59
CA ASN A 98 5.45 8.52 0.63
C ASN A 98 6.57 9.57 0.53
N GLN A 99 6.30 10.84 0.82
CA GLN A 99 7.33 11.88 0.85
C GLN A 99 8.32 11.64 1.99
N ALA A 100 7.87 11.18 3.16
CA ALA A 100 8.76 10.85 4.27
C ALA A 100 9.72 9.68 3.96
N LEU A 101 9.44 8.87 2.94
CA LEU A 101 10.31 7.78 2.48
C LEU A 101 11.52 8.27 1.67
N PHE A 102 11.45 9.46 1.07
CA PHE A 102 12.50 10.01 0.19
C PHE A 102 13.05 11.35 0.67
N ALA A 103 12.54 11.89 1.78
CA ALA A 103 12.88 13.24 2.24
C ALA A 103 14.29 13.35 2.86
N ASP A 104 14.89 12.23 3.28
CA ASP A 104 16.28 12.19 3.74
C ASP A 104 17.05 11.15 2.92
N GLY A 105 17.70 11.62 1.85
CA GLY A 105 18.68 10.90 1.04
C GLY A 105 19.95 11.73 0.90
#